data_AF-A0A4Q5UCC5-F1
#
_entry.id   AF-A0A4Q5UCC5-F1
#
_cell.length_a   1.000
_cell.length_b   1.000
_cell.length_c   1.000
_cell.angle_alpha   90.00
_cell.angle_beta   90.00
_cell.angle_gamma   90.00
#
_symmetry.space_group_name_H-M   'P 1'
#
loop_
_entity.id
_entity.type
_entity.pdbx_description
1 polymer ?
#
loop_
_entity_poly.entity_id
_entity_poly.type
_entity_poly.pdbx_seq_one_letter_code
_entity_poly.pdbx_strand_id
1 'polypeptide(L)'
;MRKIILVSGLILLFAAEILRVYFIMPFPGSQQSDTIGIAYWLGKNITWIRLVLLALILYPVIYSLRHNTKWKTVLLLLVLALYAT
;
A
#
# COMPACT_ATOMS: atom_id res chain seq x y z
N MET A 1 -6.93 -16.87 -6.23
CA MET A 1 -5.76 -16.02 -6.56
C MET A 1 -6.07 -14.52 -6.55
N ARG A 2 -7.06 -14.02 -7.32
CA ARG A 2 -7.35 -12.57 -7.42
C ARG A 2 -7.59 -11.86 -6.08
N LYS A 3 -8.35 -12.49 -5.16
CA LYS A 3 -8.55 -11.96 -3.80
C LYS A 3 -7.26 -11.87 -3.00
N ILE A 4 -6.38 -12.86 -3.13
CA ILE A 4 -5.07 -12.88 -2.44
C ILE A 4 -4.20 -11.76 -2.98
N ILE A 5 -4.13 -11.58 -4.30
CA ILE A 5 -3.38 -10.49 -4.96
C ILE A 5 -3.91 -9.12 -4.48
N LEU A 6 -5.23 -8.97 -4.40
CA LEU A 6 -5.85 -7.73 -3.93
C LEU A 6 -5.51 -7.43 -2.47
N VAL A 7 -5.70 -8.41 -1.57
CA VAL A 7 -5.46 -8.23 -0.14
C VAL A 7 -3.98 -8.02 0.14
N SER A 8 -3.10 -8.82 -0.46
CA SER A 8 -1.64 -8.65 -0.30
C SER A 8 -1.16 -7.31 -0.86
N GLY A 9 -1.63 -6.89 -2.04
CA GLY A 9 -1.27 -5.59 -2.60
C GLY A 9 -1.74 -4.40 -1.75
N LEU A 10 -2.94 -4.47 -1.17
CA LEU A 10 -3.41 -3.47 -0.20
C LEU A 10 -2.56 -3.45 1.06
N ILE A 11 -2.28 -4.62 1.66
CA ILE A 11 -1.41 -4.71 2.84
C ILE A 11 -0.04 -4.11 2.56
N LEU A 12 0.56 -4.42 1.40
CA LEU A 12 1.86 -3.88 1.00
C LEU A 12 1.82 -2.37 0.77
N LEU A 13 0.74 -1.82 0.20
CA LEU A 13 0.58 -0.37 0.02
C LEU A 13 0.57 0.37 1.36
N PHE A 14 -0.21 -0.13 2.32
CA PHE A 14 -0.26 0.45 3.65
C PHE A 14 1.06 0.23 4.42
N ALA A 15 1.63 -0.97 4.35
CA ALA A 15 2.89 -1.28 5.02
C ALA A 15 4.04 -0.40 4.52
N ALA A 16 4.16 -0.16 3.20
CA ALA A 16 5.19 0.70 2.65
C ALA A 16 5.08 2.14 3.19
N GLU A 17 3.86 2.66 3.33
CA GLU A 17 3.62 4.01 3.84
C GLU A 17 3.93 4.10 5.36
N ILE A 18 3.47 3.11 6.13
CA ILE A 18 3.75 3.01 7.57
C ILE A 18 5.25 2.89 7.81
N LEU A 19 5.95 2.03 7.06
CA LEU A 19 7.40 1.85 7.19
C LEU A 19 8.17 3.13 6.83
N ARG A 20 7.75 3.86 5.78
CA ARG A 20 8.38 5.14 5.44
C ARG A 20 8.31 6.12 6.59
N VAL A 21 7.14 6.25 7.22
CA VAL A 21 6.95 7.14 8.36
C VAL A 21 7.72 6.64 9.59
N TYR A 22 7.62 5.35 9.89
CA TYR A 22 8.28 4.72 11.03
C TYR A 22 9.80 4.88 11.02
N PHE A 23 10.44 4.71 9.85
CA PHE A 23 11.89 4.83 9.73
C PHE A 23 12.40 6.28 9.74
N ILE A 24 11.56 7.26 9.39
CA ILE A 24 11.95 8.68 9.38
C ILE A 24 11.65 9.34 10.74
N MET A 25 10.60 8.92 11.44
CA MET A 25 10.27 9.45 12.75
C MET A 25 11.21 8.90 13.84
N PRO A 26 11.55 9.72 14.86
CA PRO A 26 12.44 9.33 15.94
C PRO A 26 11.75 8.44 16.97
N PHE A 27 11.16 7.33 16.54
CA PHE A 27 10.62 6.34 17.47
C PHE A 27 11.76 5.61 18.18
N PRO A 28 11.63 5.35 19.50
CA PRO A 28 12.70 4.72 20.27
C PRO A 28 13.09 3.33 19.74
N GLY A 29 12.16 2.61 19.09
CA GLY A 29 12.46 1.34 18.42
C GLY A 29 13.16 1.48 17.07
N SER A 30 12.86 2.53 16.28
CA SER A 30 13.48 2.71 14.95
C SER A 30 14.96 3.08 15.05
N GLN A 31 15.37 3.68 16.16
CA GLN A 31 16.74 4.12 16.43
C GLN A 31 17.66 3.02 16.98
N GLN A 32 17.13 1.86 17.38
CA GLN A 32 17.95 0.75 17.89
C GLN A 32 18.72 0.02 16.78
N SER A 33 18.29 0.18 15.52
CA SER A 33 18.87 -0.48 14.35
C SER A 33 19.35 0.57 13.35
N ASP A 34 20.45 0.29 12.65
CA ASP A 34 20.95 1.14 11.57
C ASP A 34 20.03 1.07 10.33
N THR A 35 18.91 1.78 10.40
CA THR A 35 17.85 1.80 9.40
C THR A 35 17.89 3.06 8.53
N ILE A 36 18.89 3.92 8.71
CA ILE A 36 19.00 5.22 8.01
C ILE A 36 19.06 5.00 6.50
N GLY A 37 19.89 4.07 6.03
CA GLY A 37 19.98 3.75 4.59
C GLY A 37 18.65 3.27 4.00
N ILE A 38 17.92 2.43 4.74
CA ILE A 38 16.60 1.92 4.35
C ILE A 38 15.58 3.06 4.34
N ALA A 39 15.61 3.95 5.33
CA ALA A 39 14.71 5.10 5.43
C ALA A 39 14.84 6.00 4.19
N TYR A 40 16.07 6.34 3.81
CA TYR A 40 16.35 7.16 2.62
C TYR A 40 15.98 6.45 1.32
N TRP A 41 16.30 5.16 1.18
CA TRP A 41 15.94 4.40 -0.01
C TRP A 41 14.41 4.28 -0.15
N LEU A 42 13.71 3.95 0.92
CA LEU A 42 12.26 3.81 0.93
C LEU A 42 11.59 5.16 0.66
N GLY A 43 12.06 6.23 1.29
CA GLY A 43 11.58 7.60 1.04
C GLY A 43 11.77 8.02 -0.42
N LYS A 44 12.95 7.78 -1.00
CA LYS A 44 13.26 8.12 -2.40
C LYS A 44 12.40 7.33 -3.39
N ASN A 45 12.13 6.06 -3.11
CA ASN A 45 11.44 5.15 -4.03
C ASN A 45 9.94 4.98 -3.74
N ILE A 46 9.40 5.64 -2.73
CA ILE A 46 8.01 5.39 -2.28
C ILE A 46 7.00 5.55 -3.42
N THR A 47 7.13 6.59 -4.24
CA THR A 47 6.22 6.82 -5.37
C THR A 47 6.26 5.67 -6.37
N TRP A 48 7.45 5.13 -6.67
CA TRP A 48 7.60 3.97 -7.56
C TRP A 48 6.98 2.72 -6.96
N ILE A 49 7.22 2.48 -5.66
CA ILE A 49 6.62 1.34 -4.93
C ILE A 49 5.09 1.44 -4.99
N ARG A 50 4.52 2.63 -4.77
CA ARG A 50 3.07 2.85 -4.88
C ARG A 50 2.55 2.54 -6.28
N LEU A 51 3.21 3.05 -7.33
CA LEU A 51 2.78 2.80 -8.71
C LEU A 51 2.79 1.32 -9.05
N VAL A 52 3.84 0.59 -8.67
CA VAL A 52 3.93 -0.86 -8.91
C VAL A 52 2.84 -1.63 -8.15
N LEU A 53 2.62 -1.30 -6.88
CA LEU A 53 1.60 -1.98 -6.07
C LEU A 53 0.17 -1.63 -6.52
N LEU A 54 -0.08 -0.38 -6.94
CA LEU A 54 -1.35 0.04 -7.54
C LEU A 54 -1.60 -0.68 -8.87
N ALA A 55 -0.58 -0.81 -9.72
CA ALA A 55 -0.67 -1.59 -10.95
C ALA A 55 -0.97 -3.07 -10.67
N LEU A 56 -0.37 -3.66 -9.63
CA LEU A 56 -0.63 -5.04 -9.22
C LEU A 56 -2.09 -5.27 -8.80
N ILE A 57 -2.68 -4.34 -8.04
CA ILE A 57 -4.09 -4.45 -7.61
C ILE A 57 -5.09 -4.01 -8.67
N LEU A 58 -4.65 -3.38 -9.76
CA LEU A 58 -5.55 -2.86 -10.81
C LEU A 58 -6.39 -3.97 -11.45
N TYR A 59 -5.77 -5.12 -11.76
CA TYR A 59 -6.48 -6.26 -12.36
C TYR A 59 -7.64 -6.79 -11.48
N PRO A 60 -7.42 -7.15 -10.19
CA PRO A 60 -8.52 -7.61 -9.35
C PRO A 60 -9.56 -6.51 -9.05
N VAL A 61 -9.16 -5.23 -9.02
CA VAL A 61 -10.07 -4.08 -8.86
C VAL A 61 -11.03 -3.99 -10.05
N ILE A 62 -10.52 -3.99 -11.28
CA ILE A 62 -11.33 -3.95 -12.51
C ILE A 62 -12.25 -5.17 -12.60
N TYR A 63 -11.74 -6.34 -12.24
CA TYR A 63 -12.57 -7.55 -12.22
C TYR A 63 -13.73 -7.44 -11.22
N SER A 64 -13.47 -6.91 -10.02
CA SER A 64 -14.50 -6.68 -9.00
C SER A 64 -15.55 -5.67 -9.45
N LEU A 65 -15.13 -4.58 -10.11
CA LEU A 65 -16.04 -3.56 -10.66
C LEU A 65 -17.04 -4.14 -11.67
N ARG A 66 -16.64 -5.17 -12.44
CA ARG A 66 -17.49 -5.77 -13.49
C ARG A 66 -18.35 -6.95 -13.02
N HIS A 67 -17.94 -7.69 -11.98
CA HIS A 67 -18.55 -8.99 -11.65
C HIS A 67 -19.08 -9.12 -10.20
N ASN A 68 -18.76 -8.19 -9.29
CA ASN A 68 -19.20 -8.28 -7.90
C ASN A 68 -20.42 -7.40 -7.59
N THR A 69 -21.04 -7.69 -6.45
CA THR A 69 -22.14 -6.89 -5.89
C THR A 69 -21.70 -5.44 -5.62
N LYS A 70 -22.59 -4.50 -5.93
CA LYS A 70 -22.32 -3.05 -5.87
C LYS A 70 -21.71 -2.60 -4.53
N TRP A 71 -22.16 -3.16 -3.41
CA TRP A 71 -21.63 -2.84 -2.06
C TRP A 71 -20.15 -3.21 -1.86
N LYS A 72 -19.70 -4.37 -2.35
CA LYS A 72 -18.28 -4.78 -2.23
C LYS A 72 -17.37 -3.86 -3.04
N THR A 73 -17.87 -3.41 -4.18
CA THR A 73 -17.18 -2.47 -5.06
C THR A 73 -17.12 -1.06 -4.45
N VAL A 74 -18.20 -0.59 -3.83
CA VAL A 74 -18.23 0.69 -3.12
C VAL A 74 -17.23 0.68 -1.95
N LEU A 75 -17.21 -0.39 -1.14
CA LEU A 75 -16.25 -0.52 -0.04
C LEU A 75 -14.80 -0.48 -0.54
N LEU A 76 -14.50 -1.18 -1.64
CA LEU A 76 -13.17 -1.19 -2.25
C LEU A 76 -12.73 0.21 -2.71
N LEU A 77 -13.60 0.92 -3.41
CA LEU A 77 -13.33 2.28 -3.88
C LEU A 77 -13.13 3.24 -2.71
N LEU A 78 -13.90 3.08 -1.64
CA LEU A 78 -13.76 3.88 -0.43
C LEU A 78 -12.39 3.67 0.23
N VAL A 79 -11.93 2.42 0.36
CA VAL A 79 -10.58 2.11 0.88
C VAL A 79 -9.48 2.74 0.02
N LEU A 80 -9.62 2.68 -1.30
CA LEU A 80 -8.65 3.31 -2.22
C LEU A 80 -8.69 4.83 -2.16
N ALA A 81 -9.87 5.43 -1.99
CA ALA A 81 -10.02 6.87 -1.81
C ALA A 81 -9.39 7.34 -0.50
N LEU A 82 -9.61 6.63 0.61
CA LEU A 82 -8.96 6.88 1.90
C LEU A 82 -7.43 6.75 1.84
N TYR A 83 -6.91 5.89 0.98
CA TYR A 83 -5.48 5.78 0.76
C TYR A 83 -4.91 6.95 -0.04
N ALA A 84 -5.71 7.55 -0.93
CA ALA A 84 -5.28 8.62 -1.83
C ALA A 84 -5.36 10.02 -1.20
N THR A 85 -6.17 10.20 -0.15
CA THR A 85 -6.27 11.42 0.66
C THR A 85 -5.12 11.55 1.65
#